data_AF-A0A7S1F281-F1
#
_entry.id   AF-A0A7S1F281-F1
#
_cell.length_a   1.000
_cell.length_b   1.000
_cell.length_c   1.000
_cell.angle_alpha   90.00
_cell.angle_beta   90.00
_cell.angle_gamma   90.00
#
_symmetry.space_group_name_H-M   'P 1'
#
loop_
_entity.id
_entity.type
_entity.pdbx_description
1 polymer ?
#
loop_
_entity_poly.entity_id
_entity_poly.type
_entity_poly.pdbx_seq_one_letter_code
_entity_poly.pdbx_strand_id
1 'polypeptide(L)'
;MVPAQDDDDDEELVEIPAESLPENIMGFAIASFIRDFHAQAVDRSAKHTGLRGVRVSVVLFVVACTWSLQFYIVYATKQLVTPPLVQAIRTAYSDFQNLTYRDDDGTPHLVHSKYGGVRGIPGHYNHNHFQALSAEEQEQVCKISLSQPWFIFTLLFIWGIAVTESLRSTIVLMLRLLLPSATKWKEDMRESVEVNGDTMTVKSLPTCVKFAFCWFLFLPKLLVTFVLLWLGCRFLVATMSFGDVLRNAVALTFILGIPELMFRVLVPMRGRLETTQTHVRSVFSRERANVFTYFGTFSLLFVVGLWVVLYMTWIQDVLPQYNWDVHITCDDYLSHLR
;
A
#
# COMPACT_ATOMS: atom_id res chain seq x y z
N MET A 1 24.48 4.83 59.30
CA MET A 1 24.35 5.49 57.99
C MET A 1 23.94 4.43 56.99
N VAL A 2 22.65 4.40 56.65
CA VAL A 2 22.12 3.57 55.56
C VAL A 2 22.36 4.38 54.29
N PRO A 3 23.01 3.82 53.25
CA PRO A 3 23.12 4.53 51.97
C PRO A 3 21.71 4.79 51.47
N ALA A 4 21.40 6.04 51.15
CA ALA A 4 20.17 6.39 50.47
C ALA A 4 20.09 5.49 49.22
N GLN A 5 19.06 4.65 49.15
CA GLN A 5 18.61 4.15 47.86
C GLN A 5 18.19 5.40 47.12
N ASP A 6 19.01 5.82 46.15
CA ASP A 6 18.54 6.72 45.12
C ASP A 6 17.33 6.00 44.49
N ASP A 7 16.13 6.51 44.78
CA ASP A 7 14.90 6.26 44.05
C ASP A 7 15.08 6.83 42.63
N ASP A 8 16.11 6.36 41.93
CA ASP A 8 16.44 6.65 40.55
C ASP A 8 15.32 6.04 39.71
N ASP A 9 14.32 6.87 39.42
CA ASP A 9 13.35 6.77 38.34
C ASP A 9 13.20 5.34 37.79
N ASP A 10 12.37 4.53 38.47
CA ASP A 10 11.84 3.27 37.95
C ASP A 10 11.03 3.59 36.68
N GLU A 11 11.74 3.83 35.57
CA GLU A 11 11.14 3.97 34.25
C GLU A 11 10.32 2.71 34.01
N GLU A 12 9.00 2.86 33.89
CA GLU A 12 8.05 1.78 33.71
C GLU A 12 8.38 1.02 32.41
N LEU A 13 9.21 -0.02 32.52
CA LEU A 13 9.60 -0.88 31.43
C LEU A 13 8.46 -1.87 31.17
N VAL A 14 7.70 -1.62 30.12
CA VAL A 14 6.66 -2.55 29.68
C VAL A 14 7.33 -3.67 28.88
N GLU A 15 7.19 -4.91 29.37
CA GLU A 15 7.61 -6.10 28.61
C GLU A 15 6.58 -6.37 27.51
N ILE A 16 7.03 -6.32 26.25
CA ILE A 16 6.15 -6.54 25.09
C ILE A 16 6.02 -8.05 24.87
N PRO A 17 4.80 -8.62 24.92
CA PRO A 17 4.60 -10.04 24.68
C PRO A 17 4.90 -10.40 23.22
N ALA A 18 5.22 -11.67 22.97
CA ALA A 18 5.52 -12.13 21.62
C ALA A 18 4.28 -12.07 20.70
N GLU A 19 4.42 -11.32 19.60
CA GLU A 19 3.47 -11.17 18.49
C GLU A 19 3.14 -12.52 17.81
N SER A 20 1.88 -12.95 17.69
CA SER A 20 1.53 -14.03 16.75
C SER A 20 1.77 -13.57 15.30
N LEU A 21 2.13 -14.49 14.41
CA LEU A 21 2.24 -14.17 12.98
C LEU A 21 0.90 -13.67 12.41
N PRO A 22 0.91 -12.72 11.46
CA PRO A 22 -0.33 -12.20 10.90
C PRO A 22 -1.07 -13.29 10.12
N GLU A 23 -2.41 -13.28 10.22
CA GLU A 23 -3.31 -14.21 9.53
C GLU A 23 -3.42 -13.93 8.03
N ASN A 24 -2.31 -14.09 7.31
CA ASN A 24 -2.22 -13.96 5.86
C ASN A 24 -1.29 -15.03 5.26
N ILE A 25 -1.26 -15.13 3.92
CA ILE A 25 -0.47 -16.15 3.21
C ILE A 25 1.03 -16.09 3.54
N MET A 26 1.59 -14.91 3.84
CA MET A 26 2.98 -14.80 4.25
C MET A 26 3.21 -15.35 5.67
N GLY A 27 2.34 -15.00 6.63
CA GLY A 27 2.41 -15.53 7.99
C GLY A 27 2.31 -17.05 7.99
N PHE A 28 1.39 -17.60 7.19
CA PHE A 28 1.27 -19.04 6.98
C PHE A 28 2.54 -19.67 6.40
N ALA A 29 3.13 -19.04 5.37
CA ALA A 29 4.35 -19.54 4.77
C ALA A 29 5.50 -19.55 5.78
N ILE A 30 5.70 -18.44 6.50
CA ILE A 30 6.73 -18.31 7.53
C ILE A 30 6.56 -19.37 8.61
N ALA A 31 5.35 -19.53 9.18
CA ALA A 31 5.06 -20.54 10.20
C ALA A 31 5.37 -21.96 9.71
N SER A 32 4.90 -22.30 8.51
CA SER A 32 5.09 -23.62 7.91
C SER A 32 6.56 -23.92 7.66
N PHE A 33 7.31 -22.97 7.09
CA PHE A 33 8.74 -23.12 6.84
C PHE A 33 9.52 -23.31 8.13
N ILE A 34 9.31 -22.44 9.13
CA ILE A 34 10.01 -22.53 10.41
C ILE A 34 9.76 -23.88 11.08
N ARG A 35 8.50 -24.34 11.10
CA ARG A 35 8.11 -25.62 11.68
C ARG A 35 8.75 -26.80 10.97
N ASP A 36 8.72 -26.81 9.63
CA ASP A 36 9.26 -27.92 8.85
C ASP A 36 10.79 -27.97 8.90
N PHE A 37 11.48 -26.82 8.90
CA PHE A 37 12.93 -26.76 9.11
C PHE A 37 13.33 -27.19 10.52
N HIS A 38 12.61 -26.74 11.55
CA HIS A 38 12.84 -27.16 12.93
C HIS A 38 12.63 -28.68 13.10
N ALA A 39 11.54 -29.23 12.53
CA ALA A 39 11.27 -30.66 12.59
C ALA A 39 12.32 -31.50 11.85
N GLN A 40 12.90 -30.98 10.75
CA GLN A 40 14.02 -31.63 10.05
C GLN A 40 15.32 -31.59 10.86
N ALA A 41 15.56 -30.52 11.62
CA ALA A 41 16.74 -30.41 12.47
C ALA A 41 16.67 -31.30 13.70
N VAL A 42 15.49 -31.37 14.35
CA VAL A 42 15.30 -32.16 15.59
C VAL A 42 15.15 -33.66 15.30
N ASP A 43 14.38 -34.04 14.28
CA ASP A 43 14.10 -35.43 13.97
C ASP A 43 14.73 -35.84 12.64
N ARG A 44 15.86 -36.56 12.73
CA ARG A 44 16.56 -37.15 11.57
C ARG A 44 15.86 -38.40 11.01
N SER A 45 14.74 -38.84 11.61
CA SER A 45 14.01 -40.01 11.12
C SER A 45 13.43 -39.75 9.74
N ALA A 46 13.88 -40.53 8.75
CA ALA A 46 13.46 -40.39 7.36
C ALA A 46 11.97 -40.70 7.09
N LYS A 47 11.23 -41.21 8.09
CA LYS A 47 9.85 -41.72 7.91
C LYS A 47 8.83 -40.64 7.50
N HIS A 48 9.11 -39.35 7.71
CA HIS A 48 8.16 -38.27 7.40
C HIS A 48 8.70 -37.20 6.42
N THR A 49 9.86 -37.42 5.79
CA THR A 49 10.47 -36.42 4.89
C THR A 49 9.58 -36.11 3.69
N GLY A 50 8.93 -37.13 3.10
CA GLY A 50 8.03 -36.94 1.95
C GLY A 50 6.82 -36.05 2.27
N LEU A 51 6.17 -36.25 3.42
CA LEU A 51 5.01 -35.46 3.83
C LEU A 51 5.38 -33.98 4.07
N ARG A 52 6.57 -33.73 4.65
CA ARG A 52 7.09 -32.37 4.84
C ARG A 52 7.38 -31.70 3.51
N GLY A 53 8.00 -32.42 2.57
CA GLY A 53 8.24 -31.93 1.21
C GLY A 53 6.95 -31.50 0.52
N VAL A 54 5.91 -32.36 0.55
CA VAL A 54 4.60 -32.03 -0.02
C VAL A 54 3.99 -30.78 0.62
N ARG A 55 4.05 -30.65 1.96
CA ARG A 55 3.54 -29.46 2.66
C ARG A 55 4.23 -28.18 2.20
N VAL A 56 5.56 -28.17 2.19
CA VAL A 56 6.33 -27.02 1.72
C VAL A 56 5.99 -26.68 0.26
N SER A 57 5.85 -27.69 -0.61
CA SER A 57 5.45 -27.49 -2.00
C SER A 57 4.05 -26.86 -2.11
N VAL A 58 3.08 -27.30 -1.31
CA VAL A 58 1.73 -26.72 -1.29
C VAL A 58 1.76 -25.27 -0.81
N VAL A 59 2.52 -24.97 0.25
CA VAL A 59 2.69 -23.60 0.78
C VAL A 59 3.28 -22.69 -0.30
N LEU A 60 4.36 -23.12 -0.96
CA LEU A 60 5.00 -22.37 -2.04
C LEU A 60 4.06 -22.15 -3.22
N PHE A 61 3.28 -23.17 -3.59
CA PHE A 61 2.29 -23.06 -4.65
C PHE A 61 1.21 -22.03 -4.31
N VAL A 62 0.66 -22.05 -3.08
CA VAL A 62 -0.35 -21.07 -2.64
C VAL A 62 0.22 -19.64 -2.63
N VAL A 63 1.45 -19.45 -2.16
CA VAL A 63 2.15 -18.16 -2.20
C VAL A 63 2.31 -17.69 -3.65
N ALA A 64 2.79 -18.55 -4.54
CA ALA A 64 2.98 -18.24 -5.95
C ALA A 64 1.67 -17.90 -6.66
N CYS A 65 0.59 -18.64 -6.42
CA CYS A 65 -0.75 -18.35 -6.94
C CYS A 65 -1.27 -16.99 -6.44
N THR A 66 -1.08 -16.70 -5.15
CA THR A 66 -1.52 -15.44 -4.54
C THR A 66 -0.80 -14.25 -5.18
N TRP A 67 0.53 -14.32 -5.32
CA TRP A 67 1.28 -13.27 -6.00
C TRP A 67 0.90 -13.15 -7.47
N SER A 68 0.79 -14.26 -8.19
CA SER A 68 0.43 -14.25 -9.61
C SER A 68 -0.92 -13.58 -9.83
N LEU A 69 -1.91 -13.87 -8.98
CA LEU A 69 -3.23 -13.24 -9.03
C LEU A 69 -3.15 -11.74 -8.76
N GLN A 70 -2.42 -11.33 -7.72
CA GLN A 70 -2.27 -9.91 -7.39
C GLN A 70 -1.54 -9.14 -8.48
N PHE A 71 -0.41 -9.68 -8.99
CA PHE A 71 0.31 -9.10 -10.12
C PHE A 71 -0.54 -9.00 -11.38
N TYR A 72 -1.31 -10.05 -11.69
CA TYR A 72 -2.21 -10.06 -12.85
C TYR A 72 -3.26 -8.96 -12.75
N ILE A 73 -3.90 -8.78 -11.58
CA ILE A 73 -4.91 -7.74 -11.41
C ILE A 73 -4.29 -6.35 -11.52
N VAL A 74 -3.14 -6.10 -10.88
CA VAL A 74 -2.41 -4.82 -10.99
C VAL A 74 -2.03 -4.54 -12.45
N TYR A 75 -1.55 -5.56 -13.17
CA TYR A 75 -1.23 -5.47 -14.58
C TYR A 75 -2.46 -5.15 -15.44
N ALA A 76 -3.58 -5.84 -15.20
CA ALA A 76 -4.85 -5.61 -15.90
C ALA A 76 -5.39 -4.19 -15.64
N THR A 77 -5.34 -3.70 -14.39
CA THR A 77 -5.72 -2.32 -14.06
C THR A 77 -4.85 -1.30 -14.80
N LYS A 78 -3.54 -1.56 -14.89
CA LYS A 78 -2.61 -0.68 -15.62
C LYS A 78 -2.85 -0.67 -17.13
N GLN A 79 -3.13 -1.82 -17.74
CA GLN A 79 -3.23 -1.95 -19.20
C GLN A 79 -4.63 -1.70 -19.74
N LEU A 80 -5.66 -2.23 -19.08
CA LEU A 80 -7.03 -2.26 -19.61
C LEU A 80 -7.87 -1.11 -19.06
N VAL A 81 -7.67 -0.74 -17.80
CA VAL A 81 -8.58 0.18 -17.11
C VAL A 81 -8.04 1.62 -17.11
N THR A 82 -6.77 1.81 -16.76
CA THR A 82 -6.19 3.16 -16.58
C THR A 82 -6.07 3.95 -17.89
N PRO A 83 -5.59 3.39 -19.02
CA PRO A 83 -5.38 4.16 -20.24
C PRO A 83 -6.63 4.81 -20.83
N PRO A 84 -7.78 4.11 -20.99
CA PRO A 84 -8.98 4.75 -21.54
C PRO A 84 -9.53 5.86 -20.64
N LEU A 85 -9.44 5.71 -19.32
CA LEU A 85 -9.82 6.77 -18.37
C LEU A 85 -8.92 8.00 -18.48
N VAL A 86 -7.60 7.78 -18.56
CA VAL A 86 -6.63 8.87 -18.76
C VAL A 86 -6.84 9.56 -20.12
N GLN A 87 -7.22 8.83 -21.16
CA GLN A 87 -7.54 9.43 -22.45
C GLN A 87 -8.82 10.25 -22.38
N ALA A 88 -9.89 9.72 -21.77
CA ALA A 88 -11.17 10.40 -21.63
C ALA A 88 -11.06 11.74 -20.88
N ILE A 89 -10.39 11.75 -19.71
CA ILE A 89 -10.16 12.98 -18.94
C ILE A 89 -9.29 13.99 -19.69
N ARG A 90 -8.29 13.51 -20.46
CA ARG A 90 -7.41 14.39 -21.25
C ARG A 90 -8.15 15.02 -22.43
N THR A 91 -9.02 14.27 -23.10
CA THR A 91 -9.87 14.80 -24.18
C THR A 91 -10.83 15.84 -23.61
N ALA A 92 -11.59 15.52 -22.56
CA ALA A 92 -12.50 16.46 -21.92
C ALA A 92 -11.82 17.77 -21.47
N TYR A 93 -10.61 17.66 -20.88
CA TYR A 93 -9.83 18.84 -20.50
C TYR A 93 -9.28 19.61 -21.71
N SER A 94 -8.88 18.91 -22.77
CA SER A 94 -8.39 19.53 -24.01
C SER A 94 -9.49 20.33 -24.71
N ASP A 95 -10.72 19.80 -24.73
CA ASP A 95 -11.88 20.44 -25.34
C ASP A 95 -12.28 21.70 -24.56
N PHE A 96 -12.31 21.59 -23.22
CA PHE A 96 -12.46 22.74 -22.32
C PHE A 96 -11.44 23.84 -22.62
N GLN A 97 -10.15 23.49 -22.65
CA GLN A 97 -9.10 24.49 -22.86
C GLN A 97 -9.13 25.12 -24.26
N ASN A 98 -9.50 24.35 -25.30
CA ASN A 98 -9.64 24.88 -26.65
C ASN A 98 -10.69 26.00 -26.75
N LEU A 99 -11.68 26.01 -25.86
CA LEU A 99 -12.71 27.05 -25.80
C LEU A 99 -12.31 28.20 -24.88
N THR A 100 -11.83 27.90 -23.67
CA THR A 100 -11.58 28.93 -22.64
C THR A 100 -10.30 29.72 -22.84
N TYR A 101 -9.36 29.25 -23.67
CA TYR A 101 -8.12 29.97 -24.00
C TYR A 101 -8.17 30.59 -25.40
N ARG A 102 -9.30 31.22 -25.74
CA ARG A 102 -9.47 32.05 -26.93
C ARG A 102 -9.71 33.48 -26.52
N ASP A 103 -9.12 34.40 -27.26
CA ASP A 103 -9.50 35.82 -27.15
C ASP A 103 -10.92 36.04 -27.72
N ASP A 104 -11.47 37.22 -27.50
CA ASP A 104 -12.78 37.63 -28.04
C ASP A 104 -12.82 37.58 -29.58
N ASP A 105 -11.67 37.76 -30.24
CA ASP A 105 -11.51 37.62 -31.69
C ASP A 105 -11.43 36.15 -32.17
N GLY A 106 -11.49 35.19 -31.24
CA GLY A 106 -11.42 33.75 -31.52
C GLY A 106 -10.01 33.17 -31.70
N THR A 107 -8.96 33.99 -31.53
CA THR A 107 -7.56 33.57 -31.64
C THR A 107 -7.19 32.59 -30.51
N PRO A 108 -6.73 31.36 -30.81
CA PRO A 108 -6.41 30.37 -29.79
C PRO A 108 -5.01 30.58 -29.17
N HIS A 109 -4.94 30.60 -27.85
CA HIS A 109 -3.69 30.67 -27.05
C HIS A 109 -3.34 29.30 -26.48
N LEU A 110 -2.96 28.39 -27.37
CA LEU A 110 -2.78 26.97 -27.09
C LEU A 110 -1.40 26.47 -27.51
N VAL A 111 -0.86 25.52 -26.73
CA VAL A 111 0.38 24.78 -27.02
C VAL A 111 0.07 23.28 -27.07
N HIS A 112 0.62 22.56 -28.04
CA HIS A 112 0.47 21.10 -28.08
C HIS A 112 1.32 20.42 -27.00
N SER A 113 0.71 19.57 -26.18
CA SER A 113 1.43 18.76 -25.20
C SER A 113 2.09 17.53 -25.86
N LYS A 114 3.07 16.94 -25.16
CA LYS A 114 3.73 15.68 -25.55
C LYS A 114 2.76 14.52 -25.81
N TYR A 115 1.55 14.57 -25.25
CA TYR A 115 0.53 13.51 -25.37
C TYR A 115 -0.57 13.84 -26.39
N GLY A 116 -0.37 14.83 -27.26
CA GLY A 116 -1.27 15.14 -28.38
C GLY A 116 -2.45 16.07 -28.06
N GLY A 117 -2.76 16.32 -26.79
CA GLY A 117 -3.77 17.31 -26.39
C GLY A 117 -3.25 18.75 -26.43
N VAL A 118 -4.14 19.73 -26.53
CA VAL A 118 -3.80 21.17 -26.43
C VAL A 118 -3.76 21.63 -24.98
N ARG A 119 -2.93 22.65 -24.70
CA ARG A 119 -2.76 23.26 -23.38
C ARG A 119 -2.84 24.78 -23.45
N GLY A 120 -3.64 25.37 -22.58
CA GLY A 120 -3.79 26.82 -22.48
C GLY A 120 -2.52 27.52 -21.98
N ILE A 121 -2.16 28.64 -22.61
CA ILE A 121 -1.05 29.50 -22.17
C ILE A 121 -1.52 30.33 -20.97
N PRO A 122 -0.79 30.33 -19.83
CA PRO A 122 -1.14 31.13 -18.66
C PRO A 122 -1.32 32.62 -19.02
N GLY A 123 -2.39 33.23 -18.51
CA GLY A 123 -2.73 34.65 -18.76
C GLY A 123 -3.83 34.89 -19.81
N HIS A 124 -4.14 33.90 -20.65
CA HIS A 124 -5.18 33.99 -21.70
C HIS A 124 -6.47 33.22 -21.36
N TYR A 125 -6.70 32.93 -20.07
CA TYR A 125 -7.90 32.22 -19.63
C TYR A 125 -9.09 33.18 -19.55
N ASN A 126 -10.16 32.89 -20.31
CA ASN A 126 -11.42 33.63 -20.29
C ASN A 126 -12.56 32.74 -19.74
N HIS A 127 -13.02 33.05 -18.53
CA HIS A 127 -14.08 32.30 -17.85
C HIS A 127 -15.44 32.40 -18.58
N ASN A 128 -15.74 33.51 -19.25
CA ASN A 128 -17.04 33.73 -19.89
C ASN A 128 -17.31 32.74 -21.02
N HIS A 129 -16.27 32.27 -21.70
CA HIS A 129 -16.39 31.27 -22.75
C HIS A 129 -16.90 29.92 -22.24
N PHE A 130 -16.79 29.63 -20.94
CA PHE A 130 -17.38 28.42 -20.38
C PHE A 130 -18.91 28.39 -20.51
N GLN A 131 -19.57 29.55 -20.42
CA GLN A 131 -21.02 29.66 -20.59
C GLN A 131 -21.47 29.34 -22.02
N ALA A 132 -20.57 29.37 -23.00
CA ALA A 132 -20.86 28.99 -24.37
C ALA A 132 -20.89 27.46 -24.58
N LEU A 133 -20.38 26.66 -23.64
CA LEU A 133 -20.55 25.21 -23.66
C LEU A 133 -22.01 24.82 -23.43
N SER A 134 -22.40 23.70 -24.03
CA SER A 134 -23.68 23.08 -23.67
C SER A 134 -23.68 22.64 -22.20
N ALA A 135 -24.87 22.56 -21.58
CA ALA A 135 -25.00 22.13 -20.19
C ALA A 135 -24.38 20.74 -19.92
N GLU A 136 -24.46 19.84 -20.90
CA GLU A 136 -23.87 18.50 -20.84
C GLU A 136 -22.33 18.55 -20.80
N GLU A 137 -21.71 19.41 -21.63
CA GLU A 137 -20.26 19.61 -21.66
C GLU A 137 -19.76 20.28 -20.37
N GLN A 138 -20.49 21.28 -19.86
CA GLN A 138 -20.19 21.92 -18.57
C GLN A 138 -20.21 20.88 -17.44
N GLU A 139 -21.25 20.04 -17.39
CA GLU A 139 -21.36 18.97 -16.40
C GLU A 139 -20.21 17.96 -16.55
N GLN A 140 -19.84 17.58 -17.78
CA GLN A 140 -18.73 16.66 -18.03
C GLN A 140 -17.38 17.22 -17.56
N VAL A 141 -17.11 18.50 -17.80
CA VAL A 141 -15.89 19.18 -17.32
C VAL A 141 -15.89 19.27 -15.79
N CYS A 142 -17.03 19.59 -15.18
CA CYS A 142 -17.11 19.69 -13.73
C CYS A 142 -17.10 18.33 -13.01
N LYS A 143 -17.36 17.23 -13.73
CA LYS A 143 -17.15 15.85 -13.26
C LYS A 143 -15.68 15.39 -13.26
N ILE A 144 -14.74 16.20 -13.77
CA ILE A 144 -13.30 15.93 -13.64
C ILE A 144 -12.93 15.93 -12.15
N SER A 145 -12.32 14.86 -11.65
CA SER A 145 -12.02 14.69 -10.22
C SER A 145 -11.20 15.84 -9.60
N LEU A 146 -10.38 16.53 -10.39
CA LEU A 146 -9.56 17.68 -9.96
C LEU A 146 -10.35 18.99 -9.83
N SER A 147 -11.61 19.05 -10.29
CA SER A 147 -12.48 20.23 -10.11
C SER A 147 -12.81 20.49 -8.63
N GLN A 148 -12.74 19.45 -7.79
CA GLN A 148 -12.97 19.50 -6.35
C GLN A 148 -11.73 18.97 -5.60
N PRO A 149 -10.66 19.79 -5.46
CA PRO A 149 -9.35 19.36 -4.94
C PRO A 149 -9.43 18.71 -3.57
N TRP A 150 -10.28 19.23 -2.67
CA TRP A 150 -10.43 18.71 -1.32
C TRP A 150 -11.06 17.31 -1.28
N PHE A 151 -12.00 17.03 -2.20
CA PHE A 151 -12.63 15.73 -2.31
C PHE A 151 -11.61 14.68 -2.78
N ILE A 152 -10.89 14.96 -3.87
CA ILE A 152 -9.88 14.03 -4.40
C ILE A 152 -8.69 13.89 -3.43
N PHE A 153 -8.28 14.96 -2.75
CA PHE A 153 -7.26 14.91 -1.69
C PHE A 153 -7.67 13.93 -0.59
N THR A 154 -8.91 14.01 -0.11
CA THR A 154 -9.42 13.11 0.94
C THR A 154 -9.41 11.65 0.49
N LEU A 155 -9.84 11.37 -0.75
CA LEU A 155 -9.81 9.99 -1.28
C LEU A 155 -8.39 9.46 -1.49
N LEU A 156 -7.47 10.28 -2.00
CA LEU A 156 -6.06 9.92 -2.13
C LEU A 156 -5.39 9.72 -0.77
N PHE A 157 -5.79 10.49 0.24
CA PHE A 157 -5.30 10.37 1.61
C PHE A 157 -5.77 9.08 2.26
N ILE A 158 -7.06 8.75 2.16
CA ILE A 158 -7.62 7.46 2.62
C ILE A 158 -6.91 6.30 1.92
N TRP A 159 -6.74 6.39 0.60
CA TRP A 159 -5.99 5.41 -0.17
C TRP A 159 -4.55 5.26 0.32
N GLY A 160 -3.86 6.38 0.57
CA GLY A 160 -2.50 6.41 1.10
C GLY A 160 -2.40 5.76 2.49
N ILE A 161 -3.39 5.95 3.36
CA ILE A 161 -3.46 5.28 4.67
C ILE A 161 -3.58 3.75 4.49
N ALA A 162 -4.49 3.30 3.63
CA ALA A 162 -4.71 1.86 3.38
C ALA A 162 -3.43 1.16 2.85
N VAL A 163 -2.71 1.80 1.94
CA VAL A 163 -1.41 1.30 1.46
C VAL A 163 -0.38 1.29 2.60
N THR A 164 -0.34 2.37 3.38
CA THR A 164 0.60 2.54 4.49
C THR A 164 0.42 1.49 5.58
N GLU A 165 -0.81 1.09 5.88
CA GLU A 165 -1.11 -0.03 6.78
C GLU A 165 -0.45 -1.34 6.30
N SER A 166 -0.60 -1.65 5.00
CA SER A 166 0.01 -2.83 4.39
C SER A 166 1.54 -2.77 4.39
N LEU A 167 2.12 -1.60 4.08
CA LEU A 167 3.57 -1.37 4.12
C LEU A 167 4.11 -1.52 5.53
N ARG A 168 3.51 -0.84 6.52
CA ARG A 168 3.93 -0.89 7.93
C ARG A 168 3.91 -2.32 8.43
N SER A 169 2.82 -3.05 8.22
CA SER A 169 2.69 -4.46 8.66
C SER A 169 3.76 -5.35 8.05
N THR A 170 4.08 -5.13 6.77
CA THR A 170 5.11 -5.90 6.04
C THR A 170 6.52 -5.56 6.52
N ILE A 171 6.84 -4.27 6.68
CA ILE A 171 8.15 -3.80 7.14
C ILE A 171 8.39 -4.22 8.59
N VAL A 172 7.40 -4.07 9.49
CA VAL A 172 7.54 -4.49 10.89
C VAL A 172 7.80 -5.99 10.99
N LEU A 173 7.06 -6.83 10.26
CA LEU A 173 7.31 -8.28 10.24
C LEU A 173 8.69 -8.61 9.65
N MET A 174 9.07 -7.93 8.56
CA MET A 174 10.39 -8.08 7.95
C MET A 174 11.50 -7.73 8.94
N LEU A 175 11.42 -6.58 9.61
CA LEU A 175 12.40 -6.16 10.61
C LEU A 175 12.47 -7.13 11.79
N ARG A 176 11.31 -7.61 12.29
CA ARG A 176 11.23 -8.61 13.37
C ARG A 176 11.93 -9.92 13.04
N LEU A 177 11.85 -10.38 11.79
CA LEU A 177 12.48 -11.64 11.38
C LEU A 177 13.94 -11.47 10.95
N LEU A 178 14.30 -10.32 10.36
CA LEU A 178 15.63 -10.10 9.79
C LEU A 178 16.64 -9.51 10.79
N LEU A 179 16.22 -8.58 11.66
CA LEU A 179 17.12 -7.85 12.57
C LEU A 179 17.72 -8.66 13.72
N PRO A 180 17.01 -9.56 14.43
CA PRO A 180 17.60 -10.30 15.55
C PRO A 180 18.89 -11.00 15.11
N SER A 181 20.01 -10.67 15.78
CA SER A 181 21.36 -10.91 15.28
C SER A 181 21.60 -12.38 14.93
N ALA A 182 22.36 -12.60 13.85
CA ALA A 182 22.60 -13.92 13.29
C ALA A 182 23.27 -14.84 14.33
N THR A 183 22.59 -15.93 14.64
CA THR A 183 23.23 -17.14 15.11
C THR A 183 24.31 -17.52 14.09
N LYS A 184 25.50 -17.93 14.53
CA LYS A 184 26.58 -18.28 13.60
C LYS A 184 26.05 -19.26 12.56
N TRP A 185 26.58 -19.26 11.33
CA TRP A 185 26.11 -20.11 10.22
C TRP A 185 26.06 -21.63 10.54
N LYS A 186 26.68 -22.06 11.65
CA LYS A 186 26.72 -23.42 12.17
C LYS A 186 25.78 -23.70 13.35
N GLU A 187 25.10 -22.70 13.89
CA GLU A 187 24.15 -22.92 14.98
C GLU A 187 22.95 -23.69 14.46
N ASP A 188 22.66 -24.79 15.15
CA ASP A 188 21.62 -25.74 14.79
C ASP A 188 20.25 -25.04 14.93
N MET A 189 19.36 -25.25 13.96
CA MET A 189 17.99 -24.69 13.97
C MET A 189 17.22 -25.10 15.24
N ARG A 190 17.71 -26.11 15.95
CA ARG A 190 17.19 -26.56 17.25
C ARG A 190 17.22 -25.47 18.34
N GLU A 191 18.20 -24.57 18.35
CA GLU A 191 18.30 -23.51 19.38
C GLU A 191 17.51 -22.25 19.02
N SER A 192 17.04 -22.16 17.78
CA SER A 192 16.40 -20.97 17.23
C SER A 192 14.90 -20.86 17.55
N VAL A 193 14.29 -21.98 17.97
CA VAL A 193 12.87 -22.08 18.31
C VAL A 193 12.72 -22.60 19.75
N GLU A 194 11.99 -21.86 20.56
CA GLU A 194 11.58 -22.29 21.90
C GLU A 194 10.15 -22.82 21.84
N VAL A 195 9.98 -24.11 22.16
CA VAL A 195 8.67 -24.76 22.20
C VAL A 195 8.17 -24.73 23.63
N ASN A 196 7.12 -23.95 23.88
CA ASN A 196 6.44 -23.89 25.18
C ASN A 196 5.02 -24.47 25.03
N GLY A 197 4.90 -25.78 25.32
CA GLY A 197 3.67 -26.52 25.07
C GLY A 197 3.29 -26.52 23.58
N ASP A 198 2.12 -25.96 23.28
CA ASP A 198 1.59 -25.85 21.92
C ASP A 198 2.05 -24.58 21.17
N THR A 199 2.76 -23.67 21.85
CA THR A 199 3.26 -22.42 21.26
C THR A 199 4.72 -22.53 20.86
N MET A 200 5.05 -21.99 19.69
CA MET A 200 6.43 -21.94 19.17
C MET A 200 6.88 -20.48 19.13
N THR A 201 7.90 -20.13 19.91
CA THR A 201 8.49 -18.79 19.90
C THR A 201 9.79 -18.80 19.11
N VAL A 202 9.85 -18.00 18.06
CA VAL A 202 11.03 -17.86 17.19
C VAL A 202 11.99 -16.86 17.83
N LYS A 203 13.15 -17.34 18.30
CA LYS A 203 14.21 -16.49 18.88
C LYS A 203 15.13 -15.92 17.81
N SER A 204 15.53 -16.74 16.86
CA SER A 204 16.44 -16.38 15.76
C SER A 204 16.15 -17.23 14.53
N LEU A 205 16.71 -16.84 13.38
CA LEU A 205 16.60 -17.61 12.14
C LEU A 205 17.96 -17.70 11.44
N PRO A 206 18.29 -18.85 10.82
CA PRO A 206 19.50 -18.96 10.01
C PRO A 206 19.53 -17.94 8.88
N THR A 207 20.70 -17.37 8.59
CA THR A 207 20.89 -16.34 7.56
C THR A 207 20.36 -16.75 6.18
N CYS A 208 20.48 -18.03 5.80
CA CYS A 208 19.95 -18.54 4.54
C CYS A 208 18.41 -18.42 4.46
N VAL A 209 17.71 -18.79 5.54
CA VAL A 209 16.24 -18.69 5.62
C VAL A 209 15.80 -17.23 5.60
N LYS A 210 16.54 -16.34 6.29
CA LYS A 210 16.32 -14.89 6.25
C LYS A 210 16.40 -14.33 4.83
N PHE A 211 17.45 -14.69 4.08
CA PHE A 211 17.59 -14.28 2.68
C PHE A 211 16.45 -14.81 1.80
N ALA A 212 16.06 -16.08 2.00
CA ALA A 212 14.93 -16.65 1.28
C ALA A 212 13.62 -15.90 1.56
N PHE A 213 13.30 -15.61 2.82
CA PHE A 213 12.10 -14.83 3.17
C PHE A 213 12.16 -13.41 2.60
N CYS A 214 13.31 -12.75 2.68
CA CYS A 214 13.50 -11.42 2.11
C CYS A 214 13.22 -11.41 0.59
N TRP A 215 13.83 -12.32 -0.16
CA TRP A 215 13.75 -12.33 -1.61
C TRP A 215 12.42 -12.86 -2.16
N PHE A 216 11.87 -13.91 -1.55
CA PHE A 216 10.68 -14.60 -2.09
C PHE A 216 9.36 -14.15 -1.47
N LEU A 217 9.36 -13.54 -0.27
CA LEU A 217 8.14 -13.12 0.43
C LEU A 217 8.05 -11.59 0.54
N PHE A 218 9.05 -10.95 1.15
CA PHE A 218 8.96 -9.52 1.48
C PHE A 218 9.16 -8.61 0.27
N LEU A 219 10.22 -8.82 -0.52
CA LEU A 219 10.54 -7.96 -1.66
C LEU A 219 9.42 -7.92 -2.71
N PRO A 220 8.82 -9.06 -3.15
CA PRO A 220 7.72 -9.03 -4.10
C PRO A 220 6.50 -8.29 -3.55
N LYS A 221 6.16 -8.49 -2.27
CA LYS A 221 5.05 -7.78 -1.63
C LYS A 221 5.28 -6.28 -1.59
N LEU A 222 6.46 -5.84 -1.16
CA LEU A 222 6.80 -4.42 -1.10
C LEU A 222 6.75 -3.79 -2.49
N LEU A 223 7.33 -4.45 -3.49
CA LEU A 223 7.31 -3.98 -4.88
C LEU A 223 5.87 -3.79 -5.39
N VAL A 224 5.00 -4.79 -5.22
CA VAL A 224 3.58 -4.70 -5.62
C VAL A 224 2.88 -3.56 -4.88
N THR A 225 3.14 -3.41 -3.58
CA THR A 225 2.50 -2.38 -2.76
C THR A 225 2.91 -0.97 -3.20
N PHE A 226 4.18 -0.74 -3.53
CA PHE A 226 4.64 0.54 -4.07
C PHE A 226 4.08 0.82 -5.47
N VAL A 227 4.06 -0.18 -6.36
CA VAL A 227 3.46 -0.04 -7.69
C VAL A 227 1.97 0.29 -7.56
N LEU A 228 1.27 -0.37 -6.64
CA LEU A 228 -0.15 -0.16 -6.40
C LEU A 228 -0.43 1.22 -5.79
N LEU A 229 0.43 1.75 -4.91
CA LEU A 229 0.32 3.13 -4.42
C LEU A 229 0.30 4.13 -5.58
N TRP A 230 1.32 4.06 -6.45
CA TRP A 230 1.46 4.97 -7.58
C TRP A 230 0.33 4.79 -8.61
N LEU A 231 0.01 3.53 -8.96
CA LEU A 231 -1.05 3.22 -9.91
C LEU A 231 -2.43 3.62 -9.37
N GLY A 232 -2.68 3.41 -8.08
CA GLY A 232 -3.92 3.76 -7.41
C GLY A 232 -4.17 5.26 -7.42
N CYS A 233 -3.16 6.07 -7.10
CA CYS A 233 -3.27 7.53 -7.22
C CYS A 233 -3.60 7.96 -8.66
N ARG A 234 -2.93 7.37 -9.66
CA ARG A 234 -3.18 7.66 -11.08
C ARG A 234 -4.58 7.25 -11.51
N PHE A 235 -5.03 6.08 -11.09
CA PHE A 235 -6.33 5.52 -11.42
C PHE A 235 -7.47 6.36 -10.81
N LEU A 236 -7.33 6.79 -9.55
CA LEU A 236 -8.32 7.64 -8.88
C LEU A 236 -8.43 9.02 -9.53
N VAL A 237 -7.31 9.68 -9.82
CA VAL A 237 -7.32 11.01 -10.48
C VAL A 237 -7.85 10.95 -11.92
N ALA A 238 -7.62 9.83 -12.64
CA ALA A 238 -8.11 9.66 -14.00
C ALA A 238 -9.61 9.33 -14.10
N THR A 239 -10.27 9.03 -12.99
CA THR A 239 -11.69 8.68 -13.01
C THR A 239 -12.54 9.93 -13.20
N MET A 240 -13.45 9.88 -14.17
CA MET A 240 -14.51 10.87 -14.38
C MET A 240 -15.70 10.49 -13.50
N SER A 241 -16.37 11.45 -12.87
CA SER A 241 -17.46 11.24 -11.89
C SER A 241 -17.00 10.84 -10.48
N PHE A 242 -17.36 11.66 -9.50
CA PHE A 242 -17.05 11.46 -8.08
C PHE A 242 -17.55 10.11 -7.52
N GLY A 243 -18.71 9.63 -7.99
CA GLY A 243 -19.28 8.35 -7.57
C GLY A 243 -18.42 7.16 -8.00
N ASP A 244 -17.83 7.24 -9.20
CA ASP A 244 -16.96 6.20 -9.71
C ASP A 244 -15.57 6.25 -9.05
N VAL A 245 -15.07 7.43 -8.66
CA VAL A 245 -13.82 7.53 -7.88
C VAL A 245 -13.95 6.75 -6.56
N LEU A 246 -15.08 6.87 -5.85
CA LEU A 246 -15.31 6.15 -4.60
C LEU A 246 -15.36 4.64 -4.82
N ARG A 247 -16.07 4.18 -5.86
CA ARG A 247 -16.13 2.74 -6.24
C ARG A 247 -14.74 2.21 -6.59
N ASN A 248 -13.96 2.99 -7.33
CA ASN A 248 -12.60 2.65 -7.73
C ASN A 248 -11.66 2.61 -6.52
N ALA A 249 -11.83 3.49 -5.53
CA ALA A 249 -11.05 3.45 -4.28
C ALA A 249 -11.31 2.15 -3.50
N VAL A 250 -12.58 1.75 -3.36
CA VAL A 250 -12.94 0.48 -2.71
C VAL A 250 -12.36 -0.70 -3.50
N ALA A 251 -12.45 -0.70 -4.83
CA ALA A 251 -11.87 -1.75 -5.66
C ALA A 251 -10.34 -1.88 -5.46
N LEU A 252 -9.61 -0.77 -5.33
CA LEU A 252 -8.18 -0.79 -5.03
C LEU A 252 -7.88 -1.38 -3.65
N THR A 253 -8.68 -1.08 -2.62
CA THR A 253 -8.52 -1.70 -1.30
C THR A 253 -8.75 -3.21 -1.32
N PHE A 254 -9.66 -3.69 -2.16
CA PHE A 254 -9.85 -5.12 -2.38
C PHE A 254 -8.59 -5.78 -2.95
N ILE A 255 -7.87 -5.13 -3.87
CA ILE A 255 -6.60 -5.65 -4.43
C ILE A 255 -5.51 -5.80 -3.35
N LEU A 256 -5.46 -4.87 -2.38
CA LEU A 256 -4.55 -4.97 -1.23
C LEU A 256 -4.91 -6.16 -0.32
N GLY A 257 -6.21 -6.48 -0.19
CA GLY A 257 -6.73 -7.55 0.67
C GLY A 257 -6.67 -8.96 0.08
N ILE A 258 -6.25 -9.14 -1.18
CA ILE A 258 -6.17 -10.47 -1.83
C ILE A 258 -5.39 -11.50 -0.99
N PRO A 259 -4.20 -11.20 -0.43
CA PRO A 259 -3.45 -12.19 0.35
C PRO A 259 -4.18 -12.66 1.62
N GLU A 260 -5.00 -11.81 2.23
CA GLU A 260 -5.79 -12.19 3.40
C GLU A 260 -7.00 -13.03 3.01
N LEU A 261 -7.66 -12.66 1.90
CA LEU A 261 -8.76 -13.44 1.34
C LEU A 261 -8.29 -14.85 0.95
N MET A 262 -7.16 -14.97 0.26
CA MET A 262 -6.57 -16.24 -0.13
C MET A 262 -6.18 -17.08 1.09
N PHE A 263 -5.68 -16.47 2.15
CA PHE A 263 -5.41 -17.17 3.42
C PHE A 263 -6.68 -17.76 4.02
N ARG A 264 -7.74 -16.97 4.15
CA ARG A 264 -9.00 -17.44 4.74
C ARG A 264 -9.66 -18.57 3.96
N VAL A 265 -9.52 -18.56 2.63
CA VAL A 265 -10.17 -19.55 1.75
C VAL A 265 -9.33 -20.81 1.55
N LEU A 266 -8.01 -20.67 1.34
CA LEU A 266 -7.16 -21.80 0.92
C LEU A 266 -6.44 -22.49 2.06
N VAL A 267 -6.18 -21.80 3.18
CA VAL A 267 -5.40 -22.38 4.28
C VAL A 267 -6.32 -23.21 5.17
N PRO A 268 -6.05 -24.52 5.35
CA PRO A 268 -6.87 -25.37 6.20
C PRO A 268 -6.81 -24.89 7.66
N MET A 269 -7.83 -25.21 8.45
CA MET A 269 -7.92 -24.77 9.86
C MET A 269 -6.66 -25.09 10.67
N ARG A 270 -6.04 -26.25 10.41
CA ARG A 270 -4.75 -26.60 11.03
C ARG A 270 -3.63 -25.62 10.69
N GLY A 271 -3.50 -25.20 9.43
CA GLY A 271 -2.50 -24.21 9.03
C GLY A 271 -2.75 -22.83 9.64
N ARG A 272 -4.03 -22.47 9.83
CA ARG A 272 -4.41 -21.24 10.54
C ARG A 272 -3.98 -21.29 12.01
N LEU A 273 -4.28 -22.40 12.71
CA LEU A 273 -3.84 -22.62 14.09
C LEU A 273 -2.31 -22.59 14.20
N GLU A 274 -1.60 -23.25 13.28
CA GLU A 274 -0.13 -23.24 13.24
C GLU A 274 0.44 -21.83 13.04
N THR A 275 -0.24 -20.98 12.25
CA THR A 275 0.13 -19.57 12.08
C THR A 275 -0.05 -18.79 13.37
N THR A 276 -1.20 -18.94 14.04
CA THR A 276 -1.50 -18.25 15.30
C THR A 276 -0.64 -18.71 16.48
N GLN A 277 -0.24 -19.99 16.51
CA GLN A 277 0.62 -20.58 17.55
C GLN A 277 2.11 -20.24 17.37
N THR A 278 2.49 -19.70 16.21
CA THR A 278 3.87 -19.29 15.95
C THR A 278 4.02 -17.82 16.33
N HIS A 279 4.74 -17.58 17.40
CA HIS A 279 5.03 -16.24 17.92
C HIS A 279 6.43 -15.80 17.50
N VAL A 280 6.54 -14.54 17.10
CA VAL A 280 7.81 -13.90 16.78
C VAL A 280 8.12 -12.90 17.88
N ARG A 281 9.33 -13.00 18.43
CA ARG A 281 9.80 -12.03 19.43
C ARG A 281 9.83 -10.62 18.81
N SER A 282 9.33 -9.64 19.54
CA SER A 282 9.46 -8.24 19.14
C SER A 282 10.94 -7.85 19.03
N VAL A 283 11.27 -6.96 18.08
CA VAL A 283 12.64 -6.40 17.96
C VAL A 283 13.07 -5.75 19.27
N PHE A 284 12.13 -5.07 19.92
CA PHE A 284 12.31 -4.45 21.22
C PHE A 284 11.55 -5.26 22.26
N SER A 285 12.25 -6.08 23.05
CA SER A 285 11.61 -6.85 24.13
C SER A 285 11.18 -5.99 25.31
N ARG A 286 11.79 -4.82 25.45
CA ARG A 286 11.45 -3.78 26.43
C ARG A 286 11.37 -2.47 25.69
N GLU A 287 10.19 -1.87 25.68
CA GLU A 287 10.00 -0.52 25.15
C GLU A 287 9.84 0.43 26.33
N ARG A 288 10.71 1.43 26.39
CA ARG A 288 10.51 2.56 27.30
C ARG A 288 9.38 3.40 26.71
N ALA A 289 8.42 3.81 27.54
CA ALA A 289 7.36 4.72 27.13
C ALA A 289 7.98 6.05 26.67
N ASN A 290 8.24 6.17 25.37
CA ASN A 290 8.84 7.35 24.80
C ASN A 290 7.78 8.14 24.04
N VAL A 291 7.74 9.44 24.30
CA VAL A 291 6.90 10.41 23.57
C VAL A 291 7.09 10.26 22.05
N PHE A 292 8.29 9.90 21.61
CA PHE A 292 8.60 9.63 20.20
C PHE A 292 7.79 8.46 19.57
N THR A 293 7.42 7.42 20.33
CA THR A 293 6.60 6.31 19.79
C THR A 293 5.20 6.81 19.43
N TYR A 294 4.61 7.68 20.25
CA TYR A 294 3.32 8.31 19.95
C TYR A 294 3.41 9.24 18.74
N PHE A 295 4.46 10.08 18.68
CA PHE A 295 4.72 10.92 17.52
C PHE A 295 4.96 10.12 16.24
N GLY A 296 5.47 8.90 16.33
CA GLY A 296 5.67 7.99 15.19
C GLY A 296 4.37 7.65 14.44
N THR A 297 3.22 7.62 15.14
CA THR A 297 1.93 7.37 14.46
C THR A 297 1.44 8.62 13.73
N PHE A 298 1.58 9.80 14.33
CA PHE A 298 1.21 11.06 13.70
C PHE A 298 2.14 11.44 12.53
N SER A 299 3.44 11.15 12.65
CA SER A 299 4.40 11.42 11.58
C SER A 299 4.08 10.61 10.32
N LEU A 300 3.55 9.40 10.46
CA LEU A 300 3.10 8.58 9.35
C LEU A 300 1.93 9.22 8.59
N LEU A 301 0.96 9.80 9.31
CA LEU A 301 -0.14 10.55 8.69
C LEU A 301 0.38 11.79 7.95
N PHE A 302 1.36 12.49 8.53
CA PHE A 302 2.01 13.62 7.88
C PHE A 302 2.73 13.20 6.59
N VAL A 303 3.45 12.07 6.60
CA VAL A 303 4.11 11.51 5.41
C VAL A 303 3.10 11.17 4.31
N VAL A 304 1.95 10.57 4.67
CA VAL A 304 0.88 10.30 3.70
C VAL A 304 0.30 11.60 3.14
N GLY A 305 0.02 12.59 3.98
CA GLY A 305 -0.46 13.90 3.53
C GLY A 305 0.53 14.59 2.59
N LEU A 306 1.81 14.61 2.96
CA LEU A 306 2.90 15.16 2.13
C LEU A 306 3.01 14.41 0.79
N TRP A 307 2.88 13.08 0.80
CA TRP A 307 2.86 12.28 -0.43
C TRP A 307 1.69 12.66 -1.34
N VAL A 308 0.48 12.85 -0.81
CA VAL A 308 -0.69 13.25 -1.60
C VAL A 308 -0.51 14.64 -2.19
N VAL A 309 0.01 15.61 -1.41
CA VAL A 309 0.33 16.95 -1.92
C VAL A 309 1.36 16.86 -3.05
N LEU A 310 2.49 16.20 -2.81
CA LEU A 310 3.54 16.00 -3.81
C LEU A 310 3.01 15.31 -5.07
N TYR A 311 2.11 14.35 -4.90
CA TYR A 311 1.48 13.66 -6.01
C TYR A 311 0.61 14.59 -6.85
N MET A 312 -0.34 15.29 -6.21
CA MET A 312 -1.28 16.18 -6.90
C MET A 312 -0.57 17.36 -7.59
N THR A 313 0.51 17.86 -7.01
CA THR A 313 1.20 19.03 -7.56
C THR A 313 2.27 18.66 -8.58
N TRP A 314 3.08 17.62 -8.34
CA TRP A 314 4.34 17.41 -9.10
C TRP A 314 4.42 16.07 -9.82
N ILE A 315 3.88 14.98 -9.26
CA ILE A 315 4.03 13.62 -9.83
C ILE A 315 2.87 13.24 -10.76
N GLN A 316 1.75 13.98 -10.69
CA GLN A 316 0.56 13.75 -11.51
C GLN A 316 0.88 13.75 -13.02
N ASP A 317 0.83 12.57 -13.63
CA ASP A 317 0.95 12.39 -15.08
C ASP A 317 -0.42 12.31 -15.80
N VAL A 318 -1.54 12.38 -15.08
CA VAL A 318 -2.88 12.28 -15.67
C VAL A 318 -3.18 13.50 -16.54
N LEU A 319 -3.09 14.70 -15.95
CA LEU A 319 -3.19 15.99 -16.63
C LEU A 319 -1.85 16.73 -16.48
N PRO A 320 -0.89 16.55 -17.42
CA PRO A 320 0.34 17.32 -17.39
C PRO A 320 0.02 18.80 -17.58
N GLN A 321 0.69 19.66 -16.81
CA GLN A 321 0.50 21.13 -16.83
C GLN A 321 -0.95 21.53 -16.51
N TYR A 322 -1.52 20.95 -15.47
CA TYR A 322 -2.85 21.33 -15.00
C TYR A 322 -2.80 22.72 -14.33
N ASN A 323 -3.58 23.67 -14.85
CA ASN A 323 -3.53 25.08 -14.44
C ASN A 323 -4.53 25.44 -13.32
N TRP A 324 -5.25 24.45 -12.76
CA TRP A 324 -6.33 24.66 -11.77
C TRP A 324 -7.49 25.56 -12.25
N ASP A 325 -7.59 25.79 -13.55
CA ASP A 325 -8.62 26.59 -14.24
C ASP A 325 -10.03 25.97 -14.16
N VAL A 326 -10.12 24.64 -14.24
CA VAL A 326 -11.40 23.92 -14.10
C VAL A 326 -12.01 24.11 -12.71
N HIS A 327 -11.20 24.16 -11.65
CA HIS A 327 -11.70 24.34 -10.28
C HIS A 327 -12.42 25.68 -10.12
N ILE A 328 -11.80 26.77 -10.59
CA ILE A 328 -12.37 28.12 -10.51
C ILE A 328 -13.70 28.19 -11.28
N THR A 329 -13.73 27.63 -12.49
CA THR A 329 -14.93 27.61 -13.32
C THR A 329 -16.08 26.84 -12.67
N CYS A 330 -15.78 25.65 -12.15
CA CYS A 330 -16.80 24.74 -11.67
C CYS A 330 -17.32 25.07 -10.28
N ASP A 331 -16.57 25.81 -9.46
CA ASP A 331 -17.09 26.28 -8.17
C ASP A 331 -18.29 27.22 -8.36
N ASP A 332 -18.20 28.14 -9.33
CA ASP A 332 -19.29 29.04 -9.69
C ASP A 332 -20.50 28.28 -10.24
N TYR A 333 -20.28 27.39 -11.22
CA TYR A 333 -21.33 26.54 -11.79
C TYR A 333 -22.04 25.67 -10.75
N LEU A 334 -21.29 25.03 -9.84
CA LEU A 334 -21.85 24.17 -8.79
C LEU A 334 -22.57 24.99 -7.70
N SER A 335 -22.19 26.25 -7.48
CA SER A 335 -22.88 27.12 -6.54
C SER A 335 -24.32 27.45 -6.99
N HIS A 336 -24.56 27.51 -8.30
CA HIS A 336 -25.90 27.74 -8.88
C HIS A 336 -26.80 26.50 -8.86
N LEU A 337 -26.23 25.31 -8.71
CA LEU A 337 -26.98 24.05 -8.61
C LEU A 337 -27.39 23.68 -7.18
N ARG A 338 -26.78 24.33 -6.17
CA ARG A 338 -27.15 24.17 -4.75
C ARG A 338 -28.29 25.10 -4.40
#